data_AF-A0A6H9L135-F1
#
_entry.id   AF-A0A6H9L135-F1
#
_cell.length_a   1.000
_cell.length_b   1.000
_cell.length_c   1.000
_cell.angle_alpha   90.00
_cell.angle_beta   90.00
_cell.angle_gamma   90.00
#
_symmetry.space_group_name_H-M   'P 1'
#
loop_
_entity.id
_entity.type
_entity.pdbx_description
1 polymer ?
#
loop_
_entity_poly.entity_id
_entity_poly.type
_entity_poly.pdbx_seq_one_letter_code
_entity_poly.pdbx_strand_id
1 'polypeptide(L)' 'MLDYFFKKKEIKMQKVSKAVLGLSVLLSTYSFGFATDVGDLAPDFSLNDTNGNSHTLSSDYQGKVVFLMFFGYN' A
#
# COMPACT_ATOMS: atom_id res chain seq x y z
N MET A 1 -14.74 -1.12 46.18
CA MET A 1 -13.57 -0.33 45.71
C MET A 1 -12.74 -1.09 44.67
N LEU A 2 -12.44 -2.37 44.89
CA LEU A 2 -11.76 -3.24 43.91
C LEU A 2 -12.51 -3.37 42.56
N ASP A 3 -13.83 -3.63 42.58
CA ASP A 3 -14.61 -3.77 41.34
C ASP A 3 -14.62 -2.52 40.46
N TYR A 4 -14.56 -1.34 41.10
CA TYR A 4 -14.44 -0.06 40.42
C TYR A 4 -13.10 0.05 39.65
N PHE A 5 -12.00 -0.38 40.27
CA PHE A 5 -10.69 -0.40 39.60
C PHE A 5 -10.67 -1.37 38.42
N PHE A 6 -11.27 -2.56 38.56
CA PHE A 6 -11.37 -3.54 37.47
C PHE A 6 -12.21 -3.00 36.30
N LYS A 7 -13.39 -2.45 36.58
CA LYS A 7 -14.27 -1.81 35.56
C LYS A 7 -13.54 -0.68 34.82
N LYS A 8 -12.79 0.16 35.52
CA LYS A 8 -12.02 1.28 34.93
C LYS A 8 -10.88 0.78 34.02
N LYS A 9 -10.19 -0.29 34.41
CA LYS A 9 -9.14 -0.94 33.59
C LYS A 9 -9.73 -1.57 32.33
N GLU A 10 -10.88 -2.23 32.45
CA GLU A 10 -11.61 -2.83 31.32
C GLU A 10 -12.04 -1.77 30.30
N ILE A 11 -12.63 -0.65 30.74
CA ILE A 11 -13.02 0.47 29.87
C ILE A 11 -11.80 1.07 29.17
N LYS A 12 -10.68 1.23 29.87
CA LYS A 12 -9.43 1.73 29.27
C LYS A 12 -8.92 0.76 28.20
N MET A 13 -8.96 -0.54 28.45
CA MET A 13 -8.52 -1.57 27.51
C MET A 13 -9.41 -1.65 26.27
N GLN A 14 -10.74 -1.55 26.44
CA GLN A 14 -11.69 -1.51 25.32
C GLN A 14 -11.47 -0.30 24.41
N LYS A 15 -11.15 0.88 24.98
CA LYS A 15 -10.80 2.08 24.20
C LYS A 15 -9.53 1.86 23.37
N VAL A 16 -8.52 1.23 23.95
CA VAL A 16 -7.26 0.89 23.24
C VAL A 16 -7.52 -0.13 22.13
N SER A 17 -8.25 -1.21 22.39
CA SER A 17 -8.60 -2.20 21.35
C SER A 17 -9.37 -1.57 20.20
N LYS A 18 -10.33 -0.69 20.47
CA LYS A 18 -11.09 0.02 19.42
C LYS A 18 -10.19 0.96 18.61
N ALA A 19 -9.25 1.65 19.26
CA ALA A 19 -8.29 2.52 18.58
C ALA A 19 -7.33 1.72 17.67
N VAL A 20 -6.84 0.58 18.15
CA VAL A 20 -5.96 -0.33 17.38
C VAL A 20 -6.71 -0.91 16.17
N LEU A 21 -7.95 -1.38 16.36
CA LEU A 21 -8.78 -1.85 15.26
C LEU A 21 -9.03 -0.75 14.23
N GLY A 22 -9.41 0.45 14.66
CA GLY A 22 -9.60 1.59 13.77
C GLY A 22 -8.34 1.94 12.97
N LEU A 23 -7.17 1.95 13.62
CA LEU A 23 -5.89 2.21 12.97
C LEU A 23 -5.50 1.13 11.96
N SER A 24 -5.73 -0.16 12.29
CA SER A 24 -5.45 -1.27 11.38
C SER A 24 -6.31 -1.22 10.11
N VAL A 25 -7.58 -0.85 10.22
CA VAL A 25 -8.47 -0.69 9.06
C VAL A 25 -7.99 0.46 8.18
N LEU A 26 -7.64 1.61 8.77
CA LEU A 26 -7.11 2.75 8.03
C LEU A 26 -5.81 2.41 7.28
N LEU A 27 -4.87 1.71 7.93
CA LEU A 27 -3.63 1.27 7.29
C LEU A 27 -3.88 0.29 6.14
N SER A 28 -4.85 -0.63 6.28
CA SER A 28 -5.16 -1.61 5.23
C SER A 28 -5.74 -0.98 3.96
N THR A 29 -6.45 0.14 4.08
CA THR A 29 -7.02 0.85 2.90
C THR A 29 -5.98 1.68 2.13
N TYR A 30 -4.84 2.03 2.74
CA TYR A 30 -3.76 2.76 2.06
C TYR A 30 -2.98 1.90 1.04
N SER A 31 -3.08 0.57 1.12
CA SER A 31 -2.36 -0.35 0.24
C SER A 31 -3.11 -0.68 -1.06
N PHE A 32 -4.28 -0.08 -1.30
CA PHE A 32 -4.97 -0.24 -2.58
C PHE A 32 -4.24 0.61 -3.64
N GLY A 33 -3.51 -0.06 -4.54
CA GLY A 33 -3.01 0.58 -5.74
C GLY A 33 -4.17 1.21 -6.50
N PHE A 34 -4.06 2.50 -6.82
CA PHE A 34 -5.06 3.19 -7.62
C PHE A 34 -5.15 2.52 -8.99
N ALA A 35 -6.35 2.14 -9.40
CA ALA A 35 -6.61 1.79 -10.78
C ALA A 35 -6.43 3.07 -11.61
N THR A 36 -5.53 3.03 -12.60
CA THR A 36 -5.33 4.15 -13.52
C THR A 36 -6.28 4.03 -14.70
N ASP A 37 -6.98 5.11 -15.03
CA ASP A 37 -7.83 5.16 -16.22
C ASP A 37 -6.98 5.46 -17.47
N VAL A 38 -7.54 5.17 -18.65
CA VAL A 38 -6.87 5.50 -19.92
C VAL A 38 -6.75 7.01 -20.06
N GLY A 39 -5.52 7.49 -20.23
CA GLY A 39 -5.20 8.91 -20.35
C GLY A 39 -4.54 9.50 -19.10
N ASP A 40 -4.58 8.80 -17.97
CA ASP A 40 -3.80 9.16 -16.79
C ASP A 40 -2.30 8.93 -17.03
N LEU A 41 -1.48 9.50 -16.14
CA LEU A 41 -0.07 9.16 -16.08
C LEU A 41 0.08 7.67 -15.77
N ALA A 42 0.94 6.98 -16.54
CA ALA A 42 1.24 5.59 -16.29
C ALA A 42 1.80 5.40 -14.87
N PRO A 43 1.41 4.34 -14.13
CA PRO A 43 1.97 4.04 -12.83
C PRO A 43 3.48 3.90 -12.90
N ASP A 44 4.19 4.48 -11.94
CA ASP A 44 5.63 4.29 -11.85
C ASP A 44 5.94 2.89 -11.31
N PHE A 45 6.99 2.28 -11.86
CA PHE A 45 7.48 0.98 -11.42
C PHE A 45 8.98 0.88 -11.66
N SER A 46 9.62 0.07 -10.83
CA SER A 46 11.02 -0.30 -10.98
C SER A 46 11.16 -1.80 -11.16
N LEU A 47 11.82 -2.23 -12.23
CA LEU A 47 12.06 -3.64 -12.53
C LEU A 47 13.53 -3.85 -12.90
N ASN A 48 14.02 -5.05 -12.61
CA ASN A 48 15.32 -5.47 -13.09
C ASN A 48 15.16 -6.17 -14.44
N ASP A 49 15.98 -5.79 -15.42
CA ASP A 49 16.05 -6.48 -16.70
C ASP A 49 16.74 -7.86 -16.57
N THR A 50 16.87 -8.59 -17.68
CA THR A 50 17.50 -9.92 -17.70
C THR A 50 18.99 -9.91 -17.37
N ASN A 51 19.63 -8.74 -17.41
CA ASN A 51 21.03 -8.55 -17.04
C ASN A 51 21.17 -8.04 -15.59
N GLY A 52 20.07 -7.85 -14.87
CA GLY A 52 20.04 -7.34 -13.51
C GLY A 52 20.13 -5.81 -13.40
N ASN A 53 20.07 -5.07 -14.50
CA ASN A 53 20.04 -3.60 -14.43
C ASN A 53 18.66 -3.14 -13.97
N SER A 54 18.63 -2.22 -13.01
CA SER A 54 17.38 -1.62 -12.56
C SER A 54 16.94 -0.52 -13.53
N HIS A 55 15.66 -0.56 -13.90
CA HIS A 55 15.00 0.44 -14.73
C HIS A 55 13.78 0.97 -14.00
N THR A 56 13.60 2.29 -13.96
CA THR A 56 12.42 2.95 -13.41
C THR A 56 11.72 3.76 -14.51
N LEU A 57 10.40 3.57 -14.66
CA LEU A 57 9.64 4.17 -15.76
C LEU A 57 9.78 5.70 -15.78
N SER A 58 9.57 6.34 -14.62
CA SER A 58 9.56 7.80 -14.48
C SER A 58 10.92 8.47 -14.66
N SER A 59 12.03 7.81 -14.27
CA SER A 59 13.36 8.41 -14.38
C SER A 59 14.02 8.16 -15.73
N ASP A 60 13.88 6.96 -16.26
CA ASP A 60 14.73 6.49 -17.37
C ASP A 60 14.06 6.71 -18.74
N TYR A 61 12.73 6.82 -18.76
CA TYR A 61 11.93 6.85 -19.99
C TYR A 61 11.03 8.07 -20.14
N GLN A 62 11.07 9.03 -19.22
CA GLN A 62 10.31 10.28 -19.34
C GLN A 62 10.62 10.99 -20.67
N GLY A 63 9.57 11.42 -21.38
CA GLY A 63 9.68 12.08 -22.68
C GLY A 63 9.89 11.14 -23.87
N LYS A 64 9.87 9.81 -23.65
CA LYS A 64 9.90 8.79 -24.70
C LYS A 64 8.54 8.11 -24.84
N VAL A 65 8.23 7.61 -26.03
CA VAL A 65 7.11 6.67 -26.22
C VAL A 65 7.58 5.29 -25.77
N VAL A 66 6.85 4.70 -24.82
CA VAL A 66 7.16 3.38 -24.24
C VAL A 66 6.04 2.41 -24.59
N PHE A 67 6.41 1.21 -25.03
CA PHE A 67 5.48 0.10 -25.25
C PHE A 67 5.74 -0.98 -24.19
N LEU A 68 4.72 -1.30 -23.39
CA LEU A 68 4.80 -2.33 -22.35
C LEU A 68 4.16 -3.62 -22.84
N MET A 69 4.92 -4.72 -22.79
CA MET A 69 4.47 -6.04 -23.20
C MET A 69 4.56 -7.00 -22.02
N PHE A 70 3.43 -7.58 -21.63
CA PHE A 70 3.34 -8.57 -20.56
C PHE A 70 3.20 -9.96 -21.17
N PHE A 71 4.12 -10.87 -20.84
CA PHE A 71 4.12 -12.25 -21.31
C PHE A 71 4.65 -13.18 -20.22
N GLY A 72 4.25 -14.45 -20.29
CA GLY A 72 4.69 -15.49 -19.37
C GLY A 72 4.76 -16.84 -20.09
N TYR A 73 5.57 -17.74 -19.56
CA TYR A 73 5.68 -19.12 -20.03
C TYR A 73 5.23 -20.04 -18.89
N ASN A 74 4.49 -21.10 -19.22
CA ASN A 74 3.96 -22.09 -18.26
C ASN A 74 5.02 -23.13 -17.89
#